data_AF-A0A3B0WH44-F1
#
_entry.id   AF-A0A3B0WH44-F1
#
_cell.length_a   1.000
_cell.length_b   1.000
_cell.length_c   1.000
_cell.angle_alpha   90.00
_cell.angle_beta   90.00
_cell.angle_gamma   90.00
#
_symmetry.space_group_name_H-M   'P 1'
#
loop_
_entity.id
_entity.type
_entity.pdbx_description
1 polymer ?
#
loop_
_entity_poly.entity_id
_entity_poly.type
_entity_poly.pdbx_seq_one_letter_code
_entity_poly.pdbx_strand_id
1 'polypeptide(L)'
;MDKFYYFKLFQFCLVVIFVTACSNEQPQEKADVDNVWKNVTLPDLSSPSIKLSVANVVNPRFKQLTNSQIEKILNRTQQLVKQYFNVDVLFSKPETLSIESVFNGLDKMLIQNRRTEIIDINFIDKQDRENMQQALFKTLSLYRDNKNNVIEFAQPYLLQPEIKHKDFISFSYALADTLISRLSYWKNQTADDGKPVLDGSEYNQWVWWDSLGYGDLQYDVVLTNQLVASAENYGMDVHSSIRGGLTAGTTTYNKNTQFNSYVYIMVYPMLNNTDLLTTLRQDESYTEEQIINYSAALLTHELGHMLLHLGHPFGNNHCIMSPTVMLNYRDWYDNLDVSLCAVGSSKGMQVGAVELEYNKNW
;
A
#
# COMPACT_ATOMS: atom_id res chain seq x y z
N MET A 1 36.45 25.81 59.43
CA MET A 1 36.34 27.27 59.23
C MET A 1 35.36 27.45 58.07
N ASP A 2 34.07 27.28 58.33
CA ASP A 2 33.07 28.26 58.80
C ASP A 2 32.18 28.67 57.61
N LYS A 3 30.99 28.05 57.44
CA LYS A 3 29.64 28.46 57.92
C LYS A 3 29.04 29.59 57.06
N PHE A 4 28.06 29.29 56.18
CA PHE A 4 26.58 29.27 56.38
C PHE A 4 25.85 30.58 55.95
N TYR A 5 24.89 30.48 55.01
CA TYR A 5 23.43 30.80 55.12
C TYR A 5 23.07 32.12 54.37
N TYR A 6 21.91 32.42 53.77
CA TYR A 6 20.50 32.01 53.97
C TYR A 6 19.65 32.23 52.69
N PHE A 7 18.67 31.35 52.50
CA PHE A 7 17.41 31.50 51.75
C PHE A 7 16.54 32.65 52.30
N LYS A 8 15.74 33.34 51.45
CA LYS A 8 14.39 33.81 51.86
C LYS A 8 13.44 34.13 50.69
N LEU A 9 12.30 33.46 50.78
CA LEU A 9 11.01 33.59 50.09
C LEU A 9 10.24 34.82 50.62
N PHE A 10 9.50 35.55 49.78
CA PHE A 10 8.29 36.37 50.10
C PHE A 10 7.72 36.87 48.75
N GLN A 11 6.67 36.28 48.17
CA GLN A 11 5.23 36.42 48.46
C GLN A 11 4.75 37.88 48.55
N PHE A 12 4.22 38.40 47.43
CA PHE A 12 3.29 39.53 47.43
C PHE A 12 2.12 39.24 46.50
N CYS A 13 0.94 39.13 47.10
CA CYS A 13 -0.35 39.22 46.42
C CYS A 13 -0.55 40.64 45.90
N LEU A 14 -0.94 40.79 44.63
CA LEU A 14 -1.63 41.99 44.18
C LEU A 14 -2.77 41.60 43.26
N VAL A 15 -3.96 41.68 43.83
CA VAL A 15 -5.24 41.64 43.16
C VAL A 15 -5.36 42.93 42.35
N VAL A 16 -5.44 42.81 41.03
CA VAL A 16 -5.97 43.88 40.17
C VAL A 16 -7.09 43.27 39.35
N ILE A 17 -8.31 43.61 39.76
CA ILE A 17 -9.55 43.42 39.00
C ILE A 17 -9.67 44.63 38.08
N PHE A 18 -9.64 44.42 36.77
CA PHE A 18 -10.27 45.31 35.80
C PHE A 18 -11.13 44.48 34.85
N VAL A 19 -12.40 44.88 34.81
CA VAL A 19 -13.50 44.26 34.09
C VAL A 19 -13.68 45.01 32.77
N THR A 20 -13.80 44.23 31.69
CA THR A 20 -14.46 44.48 30.39
C THR A 20 -13.91 45.55 29.43
N ALA A 21 -13.39 45.07 28.30
CA ALA A 21 -13.91 45.44 26.98
C ALA A 21 -14.04 44.16 26.13
N CYS A 22 -15.27 43.84 25.75
CA CYS A 22 -15.64 42.67 24.97
C CYS A 22 -15.12 42.81 23.53
N SER A 23 -14.17 41.97 23.12
CA SER A 23 -14.04 41.52 21.74
C SER A 23 -14.56 40.08 21.69
N ASN A 24 -15.80 39.94 21.23
CA ASN A 24 -16.41 38.67 20.82
C ASN A 24 -15.68 38.16 19.57
N GLU A 25 -14.46 37.67 19.72
CA GLU A 25 -13.95 36.64 18.82
C GLU A 25 -14.22 35.33 19.54
N GLN A 26 -15.41 34.77 19.27
CA GLN A 26 -15.60 33.35 19.49
C GLN A 26 -14.46 32.65 18.73
N PRO A 27 -13.77 31.67 19.33
CA PRO A 27 -13.01 30.74 18.53
C PRO A 27 -14.02 30.19 17.53
N GLN A 28 -13.79 30.44 16.25
CA GLN A 28 -14.44 29.68 15.21
C GLN A 28 -13.99 28.25 15.48
N GLU A 29 -14.80 27.49 16.23
CA GLU A 29 -14.94 26.07 16.02
C GLU A 29 -15.10 25.95 14.52
N LYS A 30 -14.00 25.63 13.83
CA LYS A 30 -14.11 24.95 12.55
C LYS A 30 -14.94 23.74 12.91
N ALA A 31 -16.23 23.80 12.58
CA ALA A 31 -17.08 22.65 12.51
C ALA A 31 -16.21 21.57 11.88
N ASP A 32 -16.00 20.49 12.63
CA ASP A 32 -15.47 19.24 12.13
C ASP A 32 -16.44 18.88 11.00
N VAL A 33 -16.11 19.29 9.77
CA VAL A 33 -16.92 18.99 8.59
C VAL A 33 -16.73 17.51 8.42
N ASP A 34 -17.64 16.77 9.06
CA ASP A 34 -17.66 15.34 9.28
C ASP A 34 -16.70 14.61 8.35
N ASN A 35 -15.56 14.17 8.87
CA ASN A 35 -14.61 13.34 8.14
C ASN A 35 -15.26 11.95 7.94
N VAL A 36 -16.23 11.84 7.02
CA VAL A 36 -17.08 10.66 6.87
C VAL A 36 -16.34 9.60 6.07
N TRP A 37 -15.58 8.79 6.79
CA TRP A 37 -15.10 7.50 6.31
C TRP A 37 -16.27 6.55 6.12
N LYS A 38 -16.24 5.82 5.00
CA LYS A 38 -17.25 4.84 4.59
C LYS A 38 -16.55 3.60 4.05
N ASN A 39 -17.29 2.51 4.01
CA ASN A 39 -16.82 1.26 3.41
C ASN A 39 -17.39 1.11 2.00
N VAL A 40 -16.55 0.69 1.05
CA VAL A 40 -17.00 0.20 -0.25
C VAL A 40 -17.92 -1.00 0.00
N THR A 41 -19.03 -1.06 -0.73
CA THR A 41 -19.99 -2.15 -0.59
C THR A 41 -19.43 -3.41 -1.26
N LEU A 42 -19.62 -4.56 -0.63
CA LEU A 42 -19.26 -5.85 -1.23
C LEU A 42 -19.95 -5.99 -2.60
N PRO A 43 -19.19 -6.28 -3.68
CA PRO A 43 -19.76 -6.45 -5.02
C PRO A 43 -20.83 -7.53 -5.12
N ASP A 44 -21.88 -7.26 -5.90
CA ASP A 44 -22.84 -8.27 -6.33
C ASP A 44 -22.30 -9.01 -7.56
N LEU A 45 -21.90 -10.26 -7.37
CA LEU A 45 -21.34 -11.13 -8.41
C LEU A 45 -22.39 -12.06 -9.05
N SER A 46 -23.69 -11.72 -8.95
CA SER A 46 -24.77 -12.52 -9.54
C SER A 46 -24.77 -12.56 -11.08
N SER A 47 -24.06 -11.63 -11.72
CA SER A 47 -23.90 -11.61 -13.18
C SER A 47 -23.05 -12.80 -13.66
N PRO A 48 -23.39 -13.42 -14.82
CA PRO A 48 -22.68 -14.59 -15.33
C PRO A 48 -21.23 -14.29 -15.77
N SER A 49 -20.92 -13.02 -16.03
CA SER A 49 -19.55 -12.55 -16.29
C SER A 49 -19.41 -11.09 -15.88
N ILE A 50 -18.34 -10.77 -15.16
CA ILE A 50 -18.00 -9.41 -14.76
C ILE A 50 -17.11 -8.79 -15.82
N LYS A 51 -17.45 -7.58 -16.29
CA LYS A 51 -16.61 -6.85 -17.25
C LYS A 51 -15.75 -5.83 -16.51
N LEU A 52 -14.45 -5.87 -16.73
CA LEU A 52 -13.47 -4.98 -16.10
C LEU A 52 -12.73 -4.17 -17.15
N SER A 53 -12.77 -2.85 -17.03
CA SER A 53 -12.05 -1.92 -17.88
C SER A 53 -10.57 -1.87 -17.49
N VAL A 54 -9.68 -1.83 -18.48
CA VAL A 54 -8.23 -1.96 -18.28
C VAL A 54 -7.46 -0.77 -18.86
N ALA A 55 -6.58 -0.20 -18.05
CA ALA A 55 -5.54 0.72 -18.50
C ALA A 55 -4.13 0.12 -18.31
N ASN A 56 -3.24 0.41 -19.24
CA ASN A 56 -1.80 0.21 -19.13
C ASN A 56 -1.13 1.59 -18.99
N VAL A 57 -0.73 1.93 -17.77
CA VAL A 57 -0.16 3.24 -17.43
C VAL A 57 1.36 3.17 -17.51
N VAL A 58 1.91 3.92 -18.46
CA VAL A 58 3.32 3.84 -18.84
C VAL A 58 4.10 5.04 -18.31
N ASN A 59 5.16 4.77 -17.55
CA ASN A 59 6.27 5.68 -17.38
C ASN A 59 7.37 5.32 -18.41
N PRO A 60 7.73 6.25 -19.33
CA PRO A 60 8.72 5.96 -20.37
C PRO A 60 10.15 5.76 -19.85
N ARG A 61 10.40 6.08 -18.57
CA ARG A 61 11.72 5.91 -17.92
C ARG A 61 12.04 4.46 -17.55
N PHE A 62 11.07 3.55 -17.64
CA PHE A 62 11.22 2.15 -17.25
C PHE A 62 10.85 1.21 -18.41
N LYS A 63 11.40 -0.01 -18.36
CA LYS A 63 10.98 -1.13 -19.21
C LYS A 63 9.46 -1.31 -19.22
N GLN A 64 8.94 -1.67 -20.38
CA GLN A 64 7.51 -1.74 -20.64
C GLN A 64 7.10 -3.16 -21.00
N LEU A 65 5.84 -3.52 -20.69
CA LEU A 65 5.22 -4.69 -21.28
C LEU A 65 4.92 -4.41 -22.76
N THR A 66 5.10 -5.43 -23.58
CA THR A 66 4.53 -5.44 -24.93
C THR A 66 3.02 -5.67 -24.89
N ASN A 67 2.30 -5.25 -25.93
CA ASN A 67 0.87 -5.53 -26.06
C ASN A 67 0.55 -7.03 -25.94
N SER A 68 1.41 -7.89 -26.48
CA SER A 68 1.23 -9.35 -26.38
C SER A 68 1.39 -9.84 -24.94
N GLN A 69 2.35 -9.32 -24.18
CA GLN A 69 2.49 -9.66 -22.76
C GLN A 69 1.27 -9.20 -21.95
N ILE A 70 0.76 -7.98 -22.20
CA ILE A 70 -0.45 -7.48 -21.53
C ILE A 70 -1.64 -8.41 -21.79
N GLU A 71 -1.89 -8.76 -23.06
CA GLU A 71 -2.98 -9.66 -23.43
C GLU A 71 -2.83 -11.04 -22.76
N LYS A 72 -1.62 -11.62 -22.75
CA LYS A 72 -1.35 -12.89 -22.08
C LYS A 72 -1.53 -12.81 -20.57
N ILE A 73 -1.12 -11.71 -19.92
CA ILE A 73 -1.34 -11.47 -18.48
C ILE A 73 -2.82 -11.44 -18.18
N LEU A 74 -3.62 -10.69 -18.94
CA LEU A 74 -5.05 -10.58 -18.74
C LEU A 74 -5.75 -11.93 -18.96
N ASN A 75 -5.44 -12.63 -20.05
CA ASN A 75 -5.98 -13.96 -20.32
C ASN A 75 -5.63 -14.97 -19.21
N ARG A 76 -4.37 -14.95 -18.73
CA ARG A 76 -3.95 -15.81 -17.62
C ARG A 76 -4.66 -15.43 -16.31
N THR A 77 -4.88 -14.14 -16.07
CA THR A 77 -5.64 -13.65 -14.91
C THR A 77 -7.08 -14.16 -14.94
N GLN A 78 -7.75 -14.16 -16.10
CA GLN A 78 -9.11 -14.73 -16.21
C GLN A 78 -9.16 -16.19 -15.76
N GLN A 79 -8.16 -16.99 -16.18
CA GLN A 79 -8.05 -18.39 -15.78
C GLN A 79 -7.83 -18.54 -14.27
N LEU A 80 -6.94 -17.74 -13.69
CA LEU A 80 -6.62 -17.80 -12.27
C LEU A 80 -7.78 -17.31 -11.40
N VAL A 81 -8.47 -16.23 -11.77
CA VAL A 81 -9.69 -15.76 -11.09
C VAL A 81 -10.78 -16.83 -11.11
N LYS A 82 -11.00 -17.48 -12.26
CA LYS A 82 -11.95 -18.59 -12.35
C LYS A 82 -11.51 -19.77 -11.48
N GLN A 83 -10.22 -20.13 -11.52
CA GLN A 83 -9.68 -21.24 -10.76
C GLN A 83 -9.80 -21.01 -9.25
N TYR A 84 -9.35 -19.86 -8.75
CA TYR A 84 -9.20 -19.61 -7.31
C TYR A 84 -10.46 -19.05 -6.65
N PHE A 85 -11.28 -18.30 -7.40
CA PHE A 85 -12.45 -17.61 -6.85
C PHE A 85 -13.78 -18.08 -7.44
N ASN A 86 -13.74 -18.93 -8.48
CA ASN A 86 -14.92 -19.34 -9.24
C ASN A 86 -15.72 -18.16 -9.82
N VAL A 87 -15.03 -17.07 -10.17
CA VAL A 87 -15.62 -15.88 -10.79
C VAL A 87 -15.21 -15.81 -12.25
N ASP A 88 -16.15 -15.51 -13.13
CA ASP A 88 -15.88 -15.29 -14.55
C ASP A 88 -15.68 -13.80 -14.83
N VAL A 89 -14.48 -13.41 -15.25
CA VAL A 89 -14.13 -12.02 -15.57
C VAL A 89 -13.77 -11.85 -17.04
N LEU A 90 -14.15 -10.72 -17.63
CA LEU A 90 -13.83 -10.31 -18.98
C LEU A 90 -13.15 -8.95 -18.94
N PHE A 91 -11.95 -8.85 -19.51
CA PHE A 91 -11.24 -7.58 -19.60
C PHE A 91 -11.61 -6.83 -20.88
N SER A 92 -11.75 -5.51 -20.80
CA SER A 92 -11.79 -4.67 -21.99
C SER A 92 -10.47 -4.75 -22.73
N LYS A 93 -10.46 -4.28 -23.99
CA LYS A 93 -9.19 -4.00 -24.66
C LYS A 93 -8.41 -2.96 -23.81
N PRO A 94 -7.13 -3.21 -23.49
CA PRO A 94 -6.34 -2.26 -22.70
C PRO A 94 -6.12 -0.96 -23.45
N GLU A 95 -6.28 0.16 -22.75
CA GLU A 95 -5.89 1.48 -23.22
C GLU A 95 -4.54 1.87 -22.63
N THR A 96 -3.61 2.33 -23.46
CA THR A 96 -2.30 2.80 -22.97
C THR A 96 -2.38 4.29 -22.65
N LEU A 97 -2.09 4.63 -21.40
CA LEU A 97 -2.06 6.01 -20.90
C LEU A 97 -0.65 6.40 -20.49
N SER A 98 -0.29 7.67 -20.62
CA SER A 98 0.93 8.17 -19.98
C SER A 98 0.69 8.33 -18.48
N ILE A 99 1.73 8.07 -17.68
CA ILE A 99 1.64 8.29 -16.23
C ILE A 99 1.25 9.72 -15.87
N GLU A 100 1.74 10.71 -16.63
CA GLU A 100 1.39 12.11 -16.47
C GLU A 100 -0.12 12.36 -16.64
N SER A 101 -0.74 11.77 -17.65
CA SER A 101 -2.17 11.95 -17.92
C SER A 101 -3.06 11.45 -16.78
N VAL A 102 -2.63 10.36 -16.11
CA VAL A 102 -3.38 9.77 -14.99
C VAL A 102 -3.29 10.65 -13.75
N PHE A 103 -2.10 11.16 -13.43
CA PHE A 103 -1.88 11.96 -12.22
C PHE A 103 -2.36 13.41 -12.37
N ASN A 104 -2.40 13.95 -13.59
CA ASN A 104 -2.99 15.27 -13.85
C ASN A 104 -4.49 15.34 -13.53
N GLY A 105 -5.17 14.19 -13.40
CA GLY A 105 -6.58 14.10 -12.99
C GLY A 105 -6.82 14.13 -11.49
N LEU A 106 -5.77 14.24 -10.65
CA LEU A 106 -5.92 14.36 -9.19
C LEU A 106 -6.38 15.77 -8.79
N ASP A 107 -7.38 15.83 -7.90
CA ASP A 107 -7.89 17.10 -7.40
C ASP A 107 -6.86 17.81 -6.50
N LYS A 108 -6.76 19.14 -6.62
CA LYS A 108 -5.78 19.94 -5.87
C LYS A 108 -6.06 19.95 -4.37
N MET A 109 -7.33 19.92 -3.97
CA MET A 109 -7.73 19.85 -2.56
C MET A 109 -7.34 18.49 -1.98
N LEU A 110 -7.54 17.40 -2.73
CA LEU A 110 -7.08 16.07 -2.34
C LEU A 110 -5.57 16.03 -2.14
N ILE A 111 -4.80 16.57 -3.09
CA ILE A 111 -3.34 16.70 -2.97
C ILE A 111 -2.98 17.51 -1.72
N GLN A 112 -3.65 18.62 -1.47
CA GLN A 112 -3.39 19.45 -0.30
C GLN A 112 -3.70 18.73 1.01
N ASN A 113 -4.76 17.92 1.06
CA ASN A 113 -5.20 17.19 2.25
C ASN A 113 -4.29 16.01 2.58
N ARG A 114 -3.79 15.30 1.57
CA ARG A 114 -3.02 14.06 1.77
C ARG A 114 -1.51 14.24 1.70
N ARG A 115 -1.00 15.40 1.28
CA ARG A 115 0.45 15.64 1.18
C ARG A 115 1.19 15.39 2.49
N THR A 116 0.57 15.68 3.64
CA THR A 116 1.16 15.47 4.98
C THR A 116 1.23 13.99 5.38
N GLU A 117 0.55 13.11 4.64
CA GLU A 117 0.61 11.66 4.84
C GLU A 117 1.91 11.06 4.28
N ILE A 118 2.65 11.78 3.44
CA ILE A 118 3.88 11.32 2.80
C ILE A 118 5.09 11.75 3.64
N ILE A 119 6.02 10.82 3.84
CA ILE A 119 7.28 11.09 4.53
C ILE A 119 8.37 11.45 3.50
N ASP A 120 9.12 12.52 3.78
CA ASP A 120 10.29 12.85 2.97
C ASP A 120 11.45 11.90 3.30
N ILE A 121 11.70 10.96 2.41
CA ILE A 121 12.77 9.95 2.52
C ILE A 121 14.18 10.56 2.56
N ASN A 122 14.34 11.84 2.23
CA ASN A 122 15.60 12.54 2.34
C ASN A 122 15.88 13.05 3.74
N PHE A 123 14.83 13.21 4.54
CA PHE A 123 14.90 13.75 5.88
C PHE A 123 13.92 13.01 6.79
N ILE A 124 14.31 11.80 7.22
CA ILE A 124 13.55 11.04 8.22
C ILE A 124 14.17 11.34 9.58
N ASP A 125 13.46 12.08 10.41
CA ASP A 125 13.88 12.38 11.77
C ASP A 125 13.28 11.41 12.81
N LYS A 126 13.50 11.70 14.09
CA LYS A 126 12.98 10.87 15.19
C LYS A 126 11.44 10.90 15.25
N GLN A 127 10.83 12.04 14.97
CA GLN A 127 9.38 12.20 14.97
C GLN A 127 8.75 11.45 13.79
N ASP A 128 9.35 11.54 12.59
CA ASP A 128 8.89 10.77 11.43
C ASP A 128 8.94 9.28 11.72
N ARG A 129 10.06 8.79 12.27
CA ARG A 129 10.21 7.39 12.66
C ARG A 129 9.15 6.94 13.67
N GLU A 130 8.82 7.78 14.66
CA GLU A 130 7.76 7.49 15.62
C GLU A 130 6.38 7.47 14.95
N ASN A 131 6.09 8.42 14.06
CA ASN A 131 4.82 8.43 13.31
C ASN A 131 4.66 7.17 12.45
N MET A 132 5.73 6.75 11.74
CA MET A 132 5.76 5.49 10.99
C MET A 132 5.45 4.29 11.89
N GLN A 133 6.07 4.24 13.07
CA GLN A 133 5.85 3.15 14.01
C GLN A 133 4.39 3.09 14.48
N GLN A 134 3.78 4.24 14.81
CA GLN A 134 2.40 4.31 15.24
C GLN A 134 1.44 3.91 14.12
N ALA A 135 1.72 4.37 12.90
CA ALA A 135 0.97 4.03 11.70
C ALA A 135 1.04 2.52 11.41
N LEU A 136 2.23 1.92 11.46
CA LEU A 136 2.42 0.47 11.33
C LEU A 136 1.70 -0.31 12.43
N PHE A 137 1.74 0.15 13.68
CA PHE A 137 1.01 -0.49 14.78
C PHE A 137 -0.52 -0.45 14.55
N LYS A 138 -1.04 0.65 14.00
CA LYS A 138 -2.45 0.77 13.62
C LYS A 138 -2.81 -0.24 12.53
N THR A 139 -2.00 -0.36 11.47
CA THR A 139 -2.21 -1.37 10.41
C THR A 139 -2.14 -2.79 10.97
N LEU A 140 -1.12 -3.10 11.76
CA LEU A 140 -0.97 -4.42 12.40
C LEU A 140 -2.16 -4.78 13.29
N SER A 141 -2.77 -3.79 13.94
CA SER A 141 -3.93 -4.01 14.81
C SER A 141 -5.14 -4.58 14.07
N LEU A 142 -5.22 -4.47 12.74
CA LEU A 142 -6.25 -5.13 11.93
C LEU A 142 -6.08 -6.66 11.93
N TYR A 143 -4.86 -7.15 12.19
CA TYR A 143 -4.51 -8.56 12.20
C TYR A 143 -4.38 -9.15 13.61
N ARG A 144 -5.01 -8.58 14.63
CA ARG A 144 -4.94 -9.06 16.03
C ARG A 144 -5.22 -10.55 16.17
N ASP A 145 -6.22 -11.05 15.43
CA ASP A 145 -6.62 -12.46 15.48
C ASP A 145 -5.66 -13.39 14.71
N ASN A 146 -4.73 -12.83 13.92
CA ASN A 146 -3.73 -13.57 13.16
C ASN A 146 -2.28 -13.15 13.52
N LYS A 147 -2.09 -12.60 14.72
CA LYS A 147 -0.85 -11.94 15.16
C LYS A 147 0.40 -12.77 14.91
N ASN A 148 0.40 -14.03 15.33
CA ASN A 148 1.59 -14.87 15.26
C ASN A 148 2.02 -15.12 13.81
N ASN A 149 1.08 -15.44 12.92
CA ASN A 149 1.41 -15.69 11.52
C ASN A 149 1.93 -14.43 10.83
N VAL A 150 1.41 -13.24 11.18
CA VAL A 150 1.93 -11.96 10.65
C VAL A 150 3.37 -11.71 11.10
N ILE A 151 3.67 -11.95 12.38
CA ILE A 151 5.03 -11.81 12.90
C ILE A 151 5.95 -12.84 12.22
N GLU A 152 5.56 -14.11 12.18
CA GLU A 152 6.34 -15.20 11.59
C GLU A 152 6.62 -14.98 10.10
N PHE A 153 5.65 -14.44 9.35
CA PHE A 153 5.78 -14.09 7.94
C PHE A 153 6.95 -13.13 7.67
N ALA A 154 7.11 -12.10 8.51
CA ALA A 154 8.09 -11.05 8.29
C ALA A 154 9.38 -11.18 9.12
N GLN A 155 9.34 -11.92 10.23
CA GLN A 155 10.46 -12.09 11.16
C GLN A 155 11.80 -12.47 10.49
N PRO A 156 11.85 -13.40 9.52
CA PRO A 156 13.11 -13.76 8.85
C PRO A 156 13.73 -12.62 8.04
N TYR A 157 12.92 -11.60 7.71
CA TYR A 157 13.29 -10.50 6.83
C TYR A 157 13.49 -9.19 7.56
N LEU A 158 13.36 -9.14 8.89
CA LEU A 158 13.72 -7.95 9.66
C LEU A 158 15.24 -7.73 9.63
N LEU A 159 15.69 -6.53 10.00
CA LEU A 159 17.14 -6.25 10.12
C LEU A 159 17.84 -7.10 11.19
N GLN A 160 17.10 -7.51 12.23
CA GLN A 160 17.58 -8.32 13.35
C GLN A 160 16.67 -9.54 13.54
N PRO A 161 16.69 -10.52 12.62
CA PRO A 161 15.74 -11.64 12.58
C PRO A 161 15.85 -12.59 13.79
N GLU A 162 16.96 -12.57 14.51
CA GLU A 162 17.21 -13.30 15.75
C GLU A 162 16.41 -12.76 16.95
N ILE A 163 16.02 -11.50 16.94
CA ILE A 163 15.21 -10.89 18.00
C ILE A 163 13.74 -11.26 17.80
N LYS A 164 13.23 -12.17 18.63
CA LYS A 164 11.84 -12.62 18.55
C LYS A 164 10.88 -11.58 19.14
N HIS A 165 9.98 -11.08 18.31
CA HIS A 165 8.91 -10.17 18.72
C HIS A 165 7.67 -10.97 19.16
N LYS A 166 7.05 -10.58 20.29
CA LYS A 166 5.88 -11.26 20.87
C LYS A 166 4.58 -10.45 20.77
N ASP A 167 4.71 -9.17 20.41
CA ASP A 167 3.63 -8.21 20.32
C ASP A 167 3.85 -7.27 19.12
N PHE A 168 2.76 -6.60 18.71
CA PHE A 168 2.81 -5.67 17.60
C PHE A 168 3.53 -4.36 17.91
N ILE A 169 3.76 -4.02 19.18
CA ILE A 169 4.48 -2.80 19.55
C ILE A 169 5.96 -2.96 19.21
N SER A 170 6.61 -3.99 19.75
CA SER A 170 8.01 -4.30 19.46
C SER A 170 8.22 -4.64 17.99
N PHE A 171 7.26 -5.33 17.37
CA PHE A 171 7.32 -5.68 15.96
C PHE A 171 7.17 -4.45 15.04
N SER A 172 6.31 -3.47 15.37
CA SER A 172 6.18 -2.26 14.54
C SER A 172 7.43 -1.40 14.54
N TYR A 173 8.17 -1.33 15.66
CA TYR A 173 9.49 -0.70 15.68
C TYR A 173 10.48 -1.40 14.73
N ALA A 174 10.54 -2.72 14.76
CA ALA A 174 11.44 -3.49 13.90
C ALA A 174 11.06 -3.36 12.41
N LEU A 175 9.76 -3.30 12.09
CA LEU A 175 9.28 -3.02 10.74
C LEU A 175 9.64 -1.61 10.28
N ALA A 176 9.46 -0.59 11.13
CA ALA A 176 9.82 0.79 10.79
C ALA A 176 11.33 0.90 10.47
N ASP A 177 12.19 0.31 11.30
CA ASP A 177 13.63 0.31 11.06
C ASP A 177 14.00 -0.43 9.77
N THR A 178 13.36 -1.58 9.53
CA THR A 178 13.57 -2.37 8.31
C THR A 178 13.11 -1.61 7.06
N LEU A 179 11.96 -0.97 7.12
CA LEU A 179 11.41 -0.10 6.07
C LEU A 179 12.37 1.04 5.74
N ILE A 180 12.77 1.83 6.74
CA ILE A 180 13.69 2.98 6.55
C ILE A 180 15.01 2.52 5.93
N SER A 181 15.60 1.45 6.47
CA SER A 181 16.87 0.92 5.97
C SER A 181 16.76 0.47 4.51
N ARG A 182 15.71 -0.26 4.14
CA ARG A 182 15.53 -0.76 2.77
C ARG A 182 15.09 0.33 1.79
N LEU A 183 14.27 1.28 2.23
CA LEU A 183 13.83 2.41 1.42
C LEU A 183 15.02 3.27 0.96
N SER A 184 16.07 3.37 1.78
CA SER A 184 17.29 4.10 1.44
C SER A 184 18.03 3.56 0.21
N TYR A 185 17.86 2.28 -0.14
CA TYR A 185 18.50 1.70 -1.32
C TYR A 185 17.97 2.31 -2.62
N TRP A 186 16.66 2.61 -2.69
CA TRP A 186 16.04 3.18 -3.87
C TRP A 186 16.60 4.55 -4.25
N LYS A 187 17.15 5.30 -3.28
CA LYS A 187 17.76 6.62 -3.50
C LYS A 187 18.97 6.56 -4.43
N ASN A 188 19.64 5.41 -4.48
CA ASN A 188 20.84 5.20 -5.30
C ASN A 188 20.54 4.43 -6.59
N GLN A 189 19.29 4.03 -6.83
CA GLN A 189 18.92 3.33 -8.05
C GLN A 189 18.58 4.33 -9.16
N THR A 190 18.95 3.98 -10.38
CA THR A 190 18.66 4.77 -11.58
C THR A 190 17.66 4.04 -12.48
N ALA A 191 16.82 4.80 -13.16
CA ALA A 191 15.96 4.31 -14.22
C ALA A 191 16.74 4.13 -15.54
N ASP A 192 16.08 3.71 -16.61
CA ASP A 192 16.72 3.48 -17.92
C ASP A 192 17.25 4.78 -18.56
N ASP A 193 16.74 5.93 -18.12
CA ASP A 193 17.20 7.26 -18.51
C ASP A 193 18.43 7.77 -17.72
N GLY A 194 18.96 6.95 -16.81
CA GLY A 194 20.11 7.27 -15.97
C GLY A 194 19.82 8.22 -14.81
N LYS A 195 18.59 8.69 -14.63
CA LYS A 195 18.17 9.53 -13.50
C LYS A 195 17.68 8.67 -12.34
N PRO A 196 17.60 9.19 -11.09
CA PRO A 196 17.09 8.44 -9.94
C PRO A 196 15.70 7.84 -10.20
N VAL A 197 15.46 6.61 -9.74
CA VAL A 197 14.11 6.00 -9.80
C VAL A 197 13.11 6.76 -8.92
N LEU A 198 13.61 7.34 -7.81
CA LEU A 198 12.89 8.29 -6.97
C LEU A 198 13.33 9.70 -7.36
N ASP A 199 12.64 10.28 -8.34
CA ASP A 199 12.99 11.59 -8.94
C ASP A 199 12.27 12.78 -8.30
N GLY A 200 11.53 12.54 -7.21
CA GLY A 200 10.74 13.56 -6.52
C GLY A 200 9.38 13.83 -7.18
N SER A 201 9.02 13.10 -8.25
CA SER A 201 7.66 13.13 -8.79
C SER A 201 6.66 12.47 -7.83
N GLU A 202 5.38 12.68 -8.10
CA GLU A 202 4.28 12.05 -7.38
C GLU A 202 4.19 10.54 -7.70
N TYR A 203 4.80 10.08 -8.78
CA TYR A 203 4.56 8.76 -9.35
C TYR A 203 5.05 7.60 -8.48
N ASN A 204 6.07 7.80 -7.64
CA ASN A 204 6.56 6.75 -6.76
C ASN A 204 5.80 6.65 -5.43
N GLN A 205 4.94 7.62 -5.11
CA GLN A 205 4.27 7.72 -3.82
C GLN A 205 2.98 6.92 -3.83
N TRP A 206 2.90 5.89 -2.97
CA TRP A 206 1.73 5.03 -2.87
C TRP A 206 0.44 5.81 -2.57
N VAL A 207 0.51 6.85 -1.73
CA VAL A 207 -0.62 7.74 -1.39
C VAL A 207 -1.35 8.26 -2.61
N TRP A 208 -0.62 8.59 -3.67
CA TRP A 208 -1.23 9.13 -4.88
C TRP A 208 -1.88 8.07 -5.75
N TRP A 209 -1.30 6.86 -5.81
CA TRP A 209 -1.97 5.71 -6.39
C TRP A 209 -3.26 5.40 -5.62
N ASP A 210 -3.20 5.31 -4.29
CA ASP A 210 -4.38 5.14 -3.43
C ASP A 210 -5.44 6.25 -3.63
N SER A 211 -5.03 7.41 -4.14
CA SER A 211 -5.91 8.56 -4.39
C SER A 211 -6.54 8.62 -5.79
N LEU A 212 -6.07 7.84 -6.77
CA LEU A 212 -6.47 8.05 -8.18
C LEU A 212 -7.97 7.91 -8.41
N GLY A 213 -8.64 7.03 -7.67
CA GLY A 213 -10.07 6.80 -7.81
C GLY A 213 -10.97 7.91 -7.25
N TYR A 214 -10.40 8.91 -6.58
CA TYR A 214 -11.09 10.16 -6.26
C TYR A 214 -11.08 11.15 -7.42
N GLY A 215 -10.17 10.99 -8.38
CA GLY A 215 -10.04 11.85 -9.56
C GLY A 215 -10.86 11.33 -10.75
N ASP A 216 -10.26 11.47 -11.94
CA ASP A 216 -10.88 11.13 -13.21
C ASP A 216 -10.61 9.68 -13.68
N LEU A 217 -9.99 8.84 -12.85
CA LEU A 217 -9.67 7.46 -13.24
C LEU A 217 -10.95 6.65 -13.51
N GLN A 218 -11.11 6.13 -14.73
CA GLN A 218 -12.31 5.39 -15.16
C GLN A 218 -12.11 3.87 -15.28
N TYR A 219 -10.97 3.34 -14.85
CA TYR A 219 -10.59 1.95 -15.07
C TYR A 219 -10.71 1.12 -13.79
N ASP A 220 -11.17 -0.13 -13.92
CA ASP A 220 -11.23 -1.11 -12.83
C ASP A 220 -9.84 -1.72 -12.57
N VAL A 221 -9.02 -1.87 -13.62
CA VAL A 221 -7.69 -2.47 -13.55
C VAL A 221 -6.65 -1.55 -14.18
N VAL A 222 -5.57 -1.30 -13.45
CA VAL A 222 -4.40 -0.58 -13.94
C VAL A 222 -3.16 -1.48 -13.89
N LEU A 223 -2.55 -1.70 -15.04
CA LEU A 223 -1.19 -2.26 -15.12
C LEU A 223 -0.21 -1.10 -15.23
N THR A 224 0.86 -1.08 -14.45
CA THR A 224 1.88 -0.04 -14.58
C THR A 224 3.30 -0.59 -14.46
N ASN A 225 4.22 0.02 -15.19
CA ASN A 225 5.66 -0.19 -15.04
C ASN A 225 6.33 0.79 -14.06
N GLN A 226 5.57 1.69 -13.44
CA GLN A 226 6.09 2.64 -12.45
C GLN A 226 6.56 1.93 -11.19
N LEU A 227 7.77 2.23 -10.70
CA LEU A 227 8.18 1.86 -9.35
C LEU A 227 7.35 2.63 -8.30
N VAL A 228 6.57 1.92 -7.49
CA VAL A 228 5.86 2.49 -6.33
C VAL A 228 6.59 2.09 -5.07
N ALA A 229 7.32 3.05 -4.49
CA ALA A 229 8.11 2.87 -3.28
C ALA A 229 8.16 4.18 -2.49
N SER A 230 7.62 4.15 -1.27
CA SER A 230 7.44 5.33 -0.42
C SER A 230 7.33 4.94 1.06
N ALA A 231 7.11 5.94 1.92
CA ALA A 231 6.79 5.77 3.32
C ALA A 231 5.72 6.78 3.74
N GLU A 232 4.82 6.35 4.61
CA GLU A 232 3.61 7.09 4.94
C GLU A 232 3.37 7.19 6.45
N ASN A 233 2.73 8.29 6.86
CA ASN A 233 2.30 8.56 8.24
C ASN A 233 0.93 7.94 8.59
N TYR A 234 0.23 7.31 7.65
CA TYR A 234 -1.11 6.72 7.90
C TYR A 234 -1.18 5.20 7.85
N GLY A 235 -0.09 4.53 7.43
CA GLY A 235 0.10 3.09 7.56
C GLY A 235 0.75 2.48 6.34
N MET A 236 1.43 1.35 6.54
CA MET A 236 1.92 0.49 5.45
C MET A 236 1.67 -0.96 5.81
N ASP A 237 1.44 -1.79 4.80
CA ASP A 237 1.35 -3.22 5.02
C ASP A 237 2.70 -3.83 5.41
N VAL A 238 2.63 -4.95 6.14
CA VAL A 238 3.79 -5.69 6.64
C VAL A 238 4.70 -6.12 5.50
N HIS A 239 4.12 -6.61 4.40
CA HIS A 239 4.88 -7.06 3.24
C HIS A 239 5.56 -5.89 2.51
N SER A 240 4.92 -4.72 2.37
CA SER A 240 5.55 -3.53 1.80
C SER A 240 6.68 -3.01 2.69
N SER A 241 6.49 -3.04 4.01
CA SER A 241 7.49 -2.61 4.99
C SER A 241 8.79 -3.41 4.88
N ILE A 242 8.69 -4.75 4.82
CA ILE A 242 9.87 -5.60 4.62
C ILE A 242 10.45 -5.46 3.20
N ARG A 243 9.78 -4.85 2.22
CA ARG A 243 10.36 -4.59 0.89
C ARG A 243 11.00 -3.21 0.77
N GLY A 244 11.07 -2.43 1.85
CA GLY A 244 11.54 -1.04 1.79
C GLY A 244 10.54 -0.12 1.13
N GLY A 245 9.26 -0.30 1.47
CA GLY A 245 8.17 0.56 1.05
C GLY A 245 7.61 0.26 -0.34
N LEU A 246 8.12 -0.80 -0.98
CA LEU A 246 7.68 -1.18 -2.31
C LEU A 246 6.32 -1.88 -2.25
N THR A 247 5.32 -1.25 -2.89
CA THR A 247 3.95 -1.76 -2.99
C THR A 247 3.71 -2.28 -4.41
N ALA A 248 3.59 -3.61 -4.53
CA ALA A 248 3.49 -4.28 -5.82
C ALA A 248 2.07 -4.25 -6.42
N GLY A 249 1.05 -4.09 -5.58
CA GLY A 249 -0.34 -3.94 -5.99
C GLY A 249 -1.14 -3.29 -4.88
N THR A 250 -2.30 -2.76 -5.23
CA THR A 250 -3.26 -2.22 -4.27
C THR A 250 -4.65 -2.32 -4.85
N THR A 251 -5.61 -2.54 -3.96
CA THR A 251 -7.04 -2.40 -4.21
C THR A 251 -7.55 -1.26 -3.37
N THR A 252 -8.20 -0.27 -3.97
CA THR A 252 -8.69 0.91 -3.26
C THR A 252 -9.93 1.50 -3.95
N TYR A 253 -10.49 2.55 -3.38
CA TYR A 253 -11.72 3.20 -3.85
C TYR A 253 -11.58 3.80 -5.24
N ASN A 254 -12.66 3.71 -6.03
CA ASN A 254 -12.81 4.49 -7.26
C ASN A 254 -14.27 4.89 -7.48
N LYS A 255 -14.56 6.19 -7.53
CA LYS A 255 -15.93 6.69 -7.67
C LYS A 255 -16.56 6.43 -9.05
N ASN A 256 -15.74 6.17 -10.07
CA ASN A 256 -16.17 6.09 -11.47
C ASN A 256 -16.36 4.64 -11.96
N THR A 257 -16.08 3.63 -11.14
CA THR A 257 -16.17 2.20 -11.51
C THR A 257 -17.42 1.53 -10.93
N GLN A 258 -17.82 0.40 -11.52
CA GLN A 258 -19.06 -0.30 -11.14
C GLN A 258 -19.06 -0.83 -9.69
N PHE A 259 -17.88 -1.13 -9.15
CA PHE A 259 -17.70 -1.69 -7.81
C PHE A 259 -17.19 -0.68 -6.79
N ASN A 260 -17.22 0.61 -7.14
CA ASN A 260 -16.64 1.69 -6.36
C ASN A 260 -15.19 1.43 -5.89
N SER A 261 -14.44 0.68 -6.69
CA SER A 261 -13.08 0.25 -6.39
C SER A 261 -12.30 0.05 -7.68
N TYR A 262 -10.98 0.07 -7.57
CA TYR A 262 -10.09 -0.31 -8.64
C TYR A 262 -8.86 -1.00 -8.07
N VAL A 263 -8.17 -1.75 -8.93
CA VAL A 263 -6.89 -2.36 -8.61
C VAL A 263 -5.80 -1.78 -9.48
N TYR A 264 -4.59 -1.67 -8.94
CA TYR A 264 -3.40 -1.59 -9.77
C TYR A 264 -2.40 -2.66 -9.40
N ILE A 265 -1.62 -3.10 -10.39
CA ILE A 265 -0.39 -3.84 -10.14
C ILE A 265 0.79 -3.16 -10.83
N MET A 266 1.90 -3.12 -10.12
CA MET A 266 3.20 -2.69 -10.59
C MET A 266 3.99 -3.90 -11.08
N VAL A 267 4.34 -3.91 -12.38
CA VAL A 267 5.17 -4.97 -12.98
C VAL A 267 6.67 -4.66 -12.97
N TYR A 268 7.08 -3.54 -12.38
CA TYR A 268 8.48 -3.11 -12.30
C TYR A 268 9.43 -4.20 -11.76
N PRO A 269 9.12 -4.92 -10.66
CA PRO A 269 9.98 -5.99 -10.15
C PRO A 269 10.13 -7.20 -11.08
N MET A 270 9.16 -7.40 -11.98
CA MET A 270 9.19 -8.50 -12.95
C MET A 270 10.05 -8.15 -14.17
N LEU A 271 10.09 -6.88 -14.56
CA LEU A 271 10.77 -6.41 -15.78
C LEU A 271 12.24 -6.03 -15.55
N ASN A 272 12.59 -5.64 -14.33
CA ASN A 272 13.89 -5.03 -14.00
C ASN A 272 14.75 -5.94 -13.13
N ASN A 273 16.07 -5.82 -13.24
CA ASN A 273 17.06 -6.70 -12.60
C ASN A 273 18.11 -5.90 -11.83
N THR A 274 17.71 -4.89 -11.06
CA THR A 274 18.65 -4.16 -10.19
C THR A 274 19.12 -5.05 -9.02
N ASP A 275 20.28 -4.74 -8.43
CA ASP A 275 20.86 -5.54 -7.34
C ASP A 275 19.92 -5.75 -6.14
N LEU A 276 19.15 -4.72 -5.79
CA LEU A 276 18.15 -4.86 -4.73
C LEU A 276 17.00 -5.77 -5.17
N LEU A 277 16.50 -5.62 -6.39
CA LEU A 277 15.40 -6.46 -6.88
C LEU A 277 15.79 -7.93 -6.92
N THR A 278 16.98 -8.26 -7.43
CA THR A 278 17.50 -9.63 -7.45
C THR A 278 17.66 -10.20 -6.04
N THR A 279 18.13 -9.37 -5.10
CA THR A 279 18.22 -9.74 -3.68
C THR A 279 16.85 -10.00 -3.04
N LEU A 280 15.89 -9.08 -3.24
CA LEU A 280 14.54 -9.18 -2.66
C LEU A 280 13.74 -10.36 -3.25
N ARG A 281 13.96 -10.71 -4.52
CA ARG A 281 13.27 -11.83 -5.17
C ARG A 281 14.00 -13.17 -5.09
N GLN A 282 15.27 -13.17 -4.68
CA GLN A 282 16.14 -14.35 -4.66
C GLN A 282 16.22 -15.04 -6.04
N ASP A 283 16.25 -14.23 -7.10
CA ASP A 283 16.29 -14.68 -8.50
C ASP A 283 17.02 -13.63 -9.35
N GLU A 284 17.77 -14.08 -10.35
CA GLU A 284 18.56 -13.20 -11.21
C GLU A 284 17.70 -12.49 -12.25
N SER A 285 16.74 -13.19 -12.85
CA SER A 285 15.85 -12.64 -13.88
C SER A 285 14.65 -13.54 -14.11
N TYR A 286 13.60 -13.00 -14.73
CA TYR A 286 12.44 -13.77 -15.15
C TYR A 286 12.35 -13.89 -16.67
N THR A 287 11.93 -15.07 -17.12
CA THR A 287 11.56 -15.29 -18.52
C THR A 287 10.26 -14.57 -18.86
N GLU A 288 9.93 -14.44 -20.15
CA GLU A 288 8.65 -13.86 -20.58
C GLU A 288 7.46 -14.59 -19.95
N GLU A 289 7.48 -15.92 -19.93
CA GLU A 289 6.42 -16.74 -19.34
C GLU A 289 6.26 -16.47 -17.83
N GLN A 290 7.38 -16.33 -17.12
CA GLN A 290 7.37 -16.01 -15.69
C GLN A 290 6.82 -14.62 -15.41
N ILE A 291 7.22 -13.62 -16.20
CA ILE A 291 6.65 -12.26 -16.12
C ILE A 291 5.13 -12.34 -16.26
N ILE A 292 4.64 -13.07 -17.27
CA ILE A 292 3.20 -13.24 -17.52
C ILE A 292 2.50 -13.90 -16.34
N ASN A 293 3.01 -15.05 -15.87
CA ASN A 293 2.37 -15.84 -14.83
C ASN A 293 2.37 -15.12 -13.48
N TYR A 294 3.48 -14.49 -13.10
CA TYR A 294 3.61 -13.81 -11.82
C TYR A 294 2.79 -12.52 -11.78
N SER A 295 2.80 -11.73 -12.87
CA SER A 295 1.92 -10.56 -12.97
C SER A 295 0.44 -10.95 -12.98
N ALA A 296 0.07 -12.04 -13.64
CA ALA A 296 -1.31 -12.53 -13.62
C ALA A 296 -1.76 -13.01 -12.24
N ALA A 297 -0.90 -13.71 -11.50
CA ALA A 297 -1.19 -14.11 -10.12
C ALA A 297 -1.30 -12.91 -9.18
N LEU A 298 -0.42 -11.92 -9.32
CA LEU A 298 -0.50 -10.68 -8.54
C LEU A 298 -1.77 -9.91 -8.86
N LEU A 299 -2.17 -9.79 -10.13
CA LEU A 299 -3.45 -9.17 -10.47
C LEU A 299 -4.63 -9.98 -9.91
N THR A 300 -4.54 -11.31 -9.94
CA THR A 300 -5.58 -12.17 -9.34
C THR A 300 -5.69 -11.93 -7.83
N HIS A 301 -4.57 -11.77 -7.12
CA HIS A 301 -4.56 -11.40 -5.70
C HIS A 301 -5.36 -10.10 -5.46
N GLU A 302 -5.06 -9.04 -6.21
CA GLU A 302 -5.79 -7.77 -6.07
C GLU A 302 -7.28 -7.90 -6.43
N LEU A 303 -7.61 -8.67 -7.47
CA LEU A 303 -9.01 -8.92 -7.82
C LEU A 303 -9.77 -9.69 -6.73
N GLY A 304 -9.08 -10.48 -5.89
CA GLY A 304 -9.68 -11.12 -4.72
C GLY A 304 -10.07 -10.11 -3.63
N HIS A 305 -9.26 -9.06 -3.44
CA HIS A 305 -9.64 -7.92 -2.60
C HIS A 305 -10.82 -7.17 -3.21
N MET A 306 -10.77 -6.85 -4.50
CA MET A 306 -11.77 -6.01 -5.16
C MET A 306 -13.14 -6.69 -5.25
N LEU A 307 -13.19 -7.93 -5.73
CA LEU A 307 -14.44 -8.61 -6.09
C LEU A 307 -15.11 -9.30 -4.90
N LEU A 308 -14.31 -9.76 -3.94
CA LEU A 308 -14.77 -10.62 -2.86
C LEU A 308 -14.41 -10.08 -1.47
N HIS A 309 -13.63 -8.99 -1.39
CA HIS A 309 -13.14 -8.44 -0.13
C HIS A 309 -12.45 -9.52 0.70
N LEU A 310 -11.63 -10.36 0.06
CA LEU A 310 -10.80 -11.34 0.76
C LEU A 310 -9.66 -10.59 1.47
N GLY A 311 -9.17 -11.11 2.60
CA GLY A 311 -7.99 -10.61 3.30
C GLY A 311 -6.75 -11.44 3.04
N HIS A 312 -5.70 -11.17 3.81
CA HIS A 312 -4.43 -11.90 3.74
C HIS A 312 -4.39 -13.06 4.73
N PRO A 313 -4.52 -14.32 4.30
CA PRO A 313 -4.30 -15.49 5.15
C PRO A 313 -2.81 -15.74 5.38
N PHE A 314 -2.14 -14.83 6.09
CA PHE A 314 -0.72 -14.98 6.46
C PHE A 314 -0.46 -16.36 7.05
N GLY A 315 0.65 -16.98 6.64
CA GLY A 315 1.05 -18.33 7.04
C GLY A 315 0.57 -19.46 6.13
N ASN A 316 -0.38 -19.21 5.20
CA ASN A 316 -0.74 -20.18 4.18
C ASN A 316 0.00 -19.89 2.88
N ASN A 317 1.07 -20.64 2.60
CA ASN A 317 1.88 -20.51 1.37
C ASN A 317 1.21 -21.06 0.11
N HIS A 318 0.07 -21.76 0.24
CA HIS A 318 -0.70 -22.26 -0.89
C HIS A 318 -1.73 -21.26 -1.41
N CYS A 319 -1.94 -20.16 -0.68
CA CYS A 319 -3.01 -19.23 -0.99
C CYS A 319 -2.57 -18.10 -1.92
N ILE A 320 -3.33 -17.89 -3.01
CA ILE A 320 -3.09 -16.74 -3.90
C ILE A 320 -3.33 -15.40 -3.19
N MET A 321 -4.19 -15.38 -2.15
CA MET A 321 -4.41 -14.21 -1.30
C MET A 321 -3.34 -14.03 -0.23
N SER A 322 -2.41 -14.97 -0.05
CA SER A 322 -1.26 -14.77 0.82
C SER A 322 -0.30 -13.82 0.12
N PRO A 323 0.13 -12.71 0.76
CA PRO A 323 1.08 -11.78 0.15
C PRO A 323 2.36 -12.50 -0.26
N THR A 324 2.92 -12.13 -1.41
CA THR A 324 4.24 -12.61 -1.82
C THR A 324 5.26 -12.31 -0.72
N VAL A 325 6.08 -13.28 -0.33
CA VAL A 325 7.13 -12.98 0.64
C VAL A 325 8.24 -12.23 -0.07
N MET A 326 8.60 -11.04 0.42
CA MET A 326 9.56 -10.15 -0.24
C MET A 326 9.15 -9.93 -1.72
N LEU A 327 9.98 -10.27 -2.71
CA LEU A 327 9.59 -10.25 -4.13
C LEU A 327 9.77 -11.62 -4.79
N ASN A 328 9.79 -12.70 -3.98
CA ASN A 328 10.04 -14.06 -4.46
C ASN A 328 8.78 -14.66 -5.12
N TYR A 329 8.47 -14.15 -6.31
CA TYR A 329 7.29 -14.56 -7.07
C TYR A 329 7.36 -16.00 -7.55
N ARG A 330 8.57 -16.54 -7.79
CA ARG A 330 8.75 -17.94 -8.20
C ARG A 330 8.28 -18.89 -7.10
N ASP A 331 8.89 -18.79 -5.92
CA ASP A 331 8.51 -19.64 -4.78
C ASP A 331 7.04 -19.45 -4.40
N TRP A 332 6.56 -18.21 -4.39
CA TRP A 332 5.15 -17.94 -4.12
C TRP A 332 4.22 -18.61 -5.14
N TYR A 333 4.47 -18.43 -6.44
CA TYR A 333 3.63 -18.96 -7.51
C TYR A 333 3.65 -20.49 -7.57
N ASP A 334 4.84 -21.09 -7.42
CA ASP A 334 5.04 -22.54 -7.53
C ASP A 334 4.37 -23.32 -6.38
N ASN A 335 4.11 -22.66 -5.25
CA ASN A 335 3.44 -23.27 -4.10
C ASN A 335 1.91 -23.09 -4.09
N LEU A 336 1.33 -22.28 -4.99
CA LEU A 336 -0.11 -22.01 -4.99
C LEU A 336 -0.93 -23.27 -5.30
N ASP A 337 -1.91 -23.54 -4.45
CA ASP A 337 -2.83 -24.67 -4.60
C ASP A 337 -4.23 -24.27 -4.09
N VAL A 338 -5.17 -24.11 -5.03
CA VAL A 338 -6.56 -23.76 -4.72
C VAL A 338 -7.25 -24.78 -3.81
N SER A 339 -6.90 -26.06 -3.90
CA SER A 339 -7.52 -27.09 -3.06
C SER A 339 -7.15 -26.95 -1.58
N LEU A 340 -6.02 -26.29 -1.29
CA LEU A 340 -5.51 -26.00 0.04
C LEU A 340 -5.82 -24.56 0.51
N CYS A 341 -6.37 -23.71 -0.36
CA CYS A 341 -6.84 -22.37 0.00
C CYS A 341 -8.07 -21.92 -0.82
N ALA A 342 -9.15 -22.69 -0.78
CA ALA A 342 -10.40 -22.29 -1.40
C ALA A 342 -11.01 -21.06 -0.71
N VAL A 343 -11.86 -20.31 -1.41
CA VAL A 343 -12.70 -19.26 -0.79
C VAL A 343 -13.52 -19.88 0.36
N GLY A 344 -13.51 -19.21 1.51
CA GLY A 344 -14.12 -19.66 2.76
C GLY A 344 -13.27 -20.58 3.64
N SER A 345 -12.08 -21.01 3.19
CA SER A 345 -11.23 -21.96 3.93
C SER A 345 -10.59 -21.42 5.22
N SER A 346 -10.50 -20.10 5.37
CA SER A 346 -9.94 -19.42 6.54
C SER A 346 -10.60 -18.06 6.74
N LYS A 347 -10.35 -17.40 7.88
CA LYS A 347 -10.93 -16.06 8.18
C LYS A 347 -10.61 -15.05 7.08
N GLY A 348 -9.37 -15.00 6.61
CA GLY A 348 -8.96 -14.12 5.51
C GLY A 348 -9.58 -14.52 4.17
N MET A 349 -10.02 -15.76 3.99
CA MET A 349 -10.68 -16.22 2.77
C MET A 349 -12.20 -16.12 2.82
N GLN A 350 -12.79 -15.59 3.88
CA GLN A 350 -14.23 -15.30 3.90
C GLN A 350 -14.53 -14.11 2.99
N VAL A 351 -15.63 -14.20 2.24
CA VAL A 351 -16.12 -13.06 1.45
C VAL A 351 -16.50 -11.94 2.42
N GLY A 352 -16.02 -10.72 2.16
CA GLY A 352 -16.21 -9.58 3.08
C GLY A 352 -15.26 -9.58 4.29
N ALA A 353 -14.16 -10.34 4.25
CA ALA A 353 -13.17 -10.39 5.34
C ALA A 353 -12.41 -9.07 5.54
N VAL A 354 -12.31 -8.23 4.51
CA VAL A 354 -11.69 -6.89 4.61
C VAL A 354 -12.67 -5.78 4.27
N GLU A 355 -12.43 -4.62 4.86
CA GLU A 355 -13.15 -3.39 4.57
C GLU A 355 -12.23 -2.49 3.72
N LEU A 356 -12.73 -2.05 2.58
CA LEU A 356 -12.09 -1.02 1.76
C LEU A 356 -12.70 0.32 2.19
N GLU A 357 -11.96 1.09 2.98
CA GLU A 357 -12.41 2.37 3.50
C GLU A 357 -12.14 3.50 2.49
N TYR A 358 -13.03 4.49 2.46
CA TYR A 358 -12.87 5.70 1.65
C TYR A 358 -13.48 6.90 2.35
N ASN A 359 -12.86 8.06 2.17
CA ASN A 359 -13.40 9.34 2.60
C ASN A 359 -14.42 9.89 1.60
N LYS A 360 -15.67 10.13 1.99
CA LYS A 360 -16.68 10.64 1.05
C LYS A 360 -16.43 12.08 0.57
N ASN A 361 -15.67 12.87 1.32
CA ASN A 361 -15.50 14.32 1.08
C ASN A 361 -14.25 14.66 0.26
N TRP A 362 -13.51 13.63 -0.19
CA TRP A 362 -12.29 13.74 -0.96
C TRP A 362 -12.54 13.74 -2.46
#